data_AF-A0A6P6YAE2-F1
#
_entry.id   AF-A0A6P6YAE2-F1
#
_cell.length_a   1.000
_cell.length_b   1.000
_cell.length_c   1.000
_cell.angle_alpha   90.00
_cell.angle_beta   90.00
_cell.angle_gamma   90.00
#
_symmetry.space_group_name_H-M   'P 1'
#
loop_
_entity.id
_entity.type
_entity.pdbx_description
1 polymer ?
#
loop_
_entity_poly.entity_id
_entity_poly.type
_entity_poly.pdbx_seq_one_letter_code
_entity_poly.pdbx_strand_id
1 'polypeptide(L)'
;IYYLNKDYSRERDGGVLRLFPQMNDGIVADIEPRFNRVIFFWSDRRNPHEVMPSTRMRFAITVWYFDANERERAIQKYRENSMQCPNDKDLVPF
;
A
#
# COMPACT_ATOMS: atom_id res chain seq x y z
N ILE A 1 -5.41 -1.03 4.78
CA ILE A 1 -5.17 -2.49 4.70
C ILE A 1 -5.94 -3.18 5.82
N TYR A 2 -6.66 -4.26 5.53
CA TYR A 2 -7.38 -5.10 6.50
C TYR A 2 -6.78 -6.51 6.56
N TYR A 3 -6.48 -7.01 7.76
CA TYR A 3 -5.80 -8.28 7.98
C TYR A 3 -6.73 -9.39 8.48
N LEU A 4 -6.51 -10.62 8.00
CA LEU A 4 -7.42 -11.77 8.22
C LEU A 4 -6.76 -12.95 8.96
N ASN A 5 -5.64 -12.73 9.66
CA ASN A 5 -4.81 -13.82 10.16
C ASN A 5 -5.05 -14.10 11.66
N LYS A 6 -5.85 -15.13 11.97
CA LYS A 6 -6.13 -15.55 13.36
C LYS A 6 -4.89 -16.15 14.01
N ASP A 7 -4.69 -15.82 15.29
CA ASP A 7 -3.61 -16.32 16.14
C ASP A 7 -2.22 -16.16 15.50
N TYR A 8 -2.02 -15.03 14.81
CA TYR A 8 -0.78 -14.70 14.13
C TYR A 8 0.16 -13.95 15.09
N SER A 9 1.42 -14.40 15.19
CA SER A 9 2.47 -13.78 16.03
C SER A 9 3.71 -13.53 15.18
N ARG A 10 4.32 -12.36 15.32
CA ARG A 10 5.53 -12.01 14.55
C ARG A 10 6.73 -12.87 14.91
N GLU A 11 6.86 -13.28 16.17
CA GLU A 11 8.00 -14.06 16.67
C GLU A 11 8.07 -15.43 16.02
N ARG A 12 6.90 -16.03 15.73
CA ARG A 12 6.79 -17.35 15.12
C ARG A 12 6.58 -17.30 13.60
N ASP A 13 5.74 -16.39 13.13
CA ASP A 13 5.21 -16.40 11.76
C ASP A 13 5.83 -15.30 10.84
N GLY A 14 6.58 -14.34 11.39
CA GLY A 14 7.16 -13.22 10.64
C GLY A 14 6.10 -12.28 10.03
N GLY A 15 6.24 -11.87 8.78
CA GLY A 15 5.18 -11.21 7.97
C GLY A 15 4.75 -9.81 8.43
N VAL A 16 5.56 -9.17 9.26
CA VAL A 16 5.35 -7.81 9.76
C VAL A 16 5.37 -6.81 8.61
N LEU A 17 4.43 -5.86 8.60
CA LEU A 17 4.56 -4.66 7.77
C LEU A 17 5.42 -3.65 8.54
N ARG A 18 6.61 -3.34 8.01
CA ARG A 18 7.53 -2.38 8.58
C ARG A 18 7.41 -1.05 7.83
N LEU A 19 7.10 0.03 8.54
CA LEU A 19 7.02 1.38 7.99
C LEU A 19 8.19 2.24 8.48
N PHE A 20 8.66 3.13 7.61
CA PHE A 20 9.74 4.09 7.87
C PHE A 20 9.22 5.53 7.68
N PRO A 21 8.43 6.09 8.60
CA PRO A 21 7.82 7.41 8.40
C PRO A 21 8.86 8.53 8.30
N GLN A 22 8.86 9.29 7.20
CA GLN A 22 9.82 10.38 6.98
C GLN A 22 9.68 11.54 7.97
N MET A 23 8.51 11.72 8.57
CA MET A 23 8.27 12.83 9.51
C MET A 23 8.88 12.58 10.89
N ASN A 24 9.29 11.35 11.19
CA ASN A 24 9.78 10.94 12.51
C ASN A 24 11.09 10.17 12.36
N ASP A 25 12.18 10.91 12.14
CA ASP A 25 13.52 10.34 11.97
C ASP A 25 13.85 9.34 13.10
N GLY A 26 14.21 8.12 12.69
CA GLY A 26 14.59 7.04 13.59
C GLY A 26 13.43 6.19 14.15
N ILE A 27 12.17 6.55 13.92
CA ILE A 27 11.03 5.72 14.33
C ILE A 27 10.69 4.71 13.22
N VAL A 28 10.78 3.43 13.55
CA VAL A 28 10.33 2.33 12.69
C VAL A 28 9.08 1.71 13.31
N ALA A 29 8.00 1.62 12.53
CA ALA A 29 6.75 1.04 13.00
C ALA A 29 6.57 -0.37 12.45
N ASP A 30 6.63 -1.37 13.33
CA ASP A 30 6.39 -2.77 13.00
C ASP A 30 4.93 -3.15 13.31
N ILE A 31 4.15 -3.45 12.27
CA ILE A 31 2.74 -3.79 12.36
C ILE A 31 2.53 -5.28 12.06
N GLU A 32 2.10 -6.01 13.08
CA GLU A 32 1.69 -7.40 12.92
C GLU A 32 0.39 -7.53 12.12
N PRO A 33 0.27 -8.50 11.20
CA PRO A 33 -0.91 -8.67 10.36
C PRO A 33 -2.05 -9.42 11.11
N ARG A 34 -2.42 -8.94 12.30
CA ARG A 34 -3.41 -9.60 13.18
C ARG A 34 -4.82 -9.62 12.60
N PHE A 35 -5.57 -10.69 12.84
CA PHE A 35 -6.99 -10.78 12.50
C PHE A 35 -7.78 -9.56 12.98
N ASN A 36 -8.70 -9.09 12.13
CA ASN A 36 -9.61 -7.97 12.40
C ASN A 36 -8.90 -6.62 12.65
N ARG A 37 -7.67 -6.46 12.17
CA ARG A 37 -6.94 -5.19 12.21
C ARG A 37 -7.09 -4.44 10.89
N VAL A 38 -7.52 -3.19 10.97
CA VAL A 38 -7.45 -2.22 9.86
C VAL A 38 -6.32 -1.23 10.15
N ILE A 39 -5.53 -0.90 9.11
CA ILE A 39 -4.54 0.18 9.17
C ILE A 39 -4.72 1.16 8.01
N PHE A 40 -4.38 2.41 8.29
CA PHE A 40 -4.34 3.52 7.33
C PHE A 40 -2.97 4.20 7.41
N PHE A 41 -2.39 4.51 6.26
CA PHE A 41 -1.17 5.31 6.15
C PHE A 41 -1.16 6.00 4.78
N TRP A 42 -0.42 7.11 4.66
CA TRP A 42 -0.30 7.83 3.39
C TRP A 42 0.45 6.99 2.37
N SER A 43 -0.08 6.90 1.15
CA SER A 43 0.47 6.10 0.05
C SER A 43 1.69 6.74 -0.63
N ASP A 44 1.95 8.02 -0.38
CA ASP A 44 3.07 8.72 -0.99
C ASP A 44 4.41 8.45 -0.28
N ARG A 45 5.42 9.22 -0.66
CA ARG A 45 6.80 9.08 -0.18
C ARG A 45 6.98 9.25 1.33
N ARG A 46 5.96 9.72 2.07
CA ARG A 46 6.02 9.86 3.53
C ARG A 46 6.13 8.52 4.26
N ASN A 47 5.62 7.42 3.68
CA ASN A 47 5.64 6.09 4.31
C ASN A 47 6.24 5.00 3.40
N PRO A 48 7.56 5.02 3.14
CA PRO A 48 8.27 3.84 2.66
C PRO A 48 7.99 2.67 3.60
N HIS A 49 7.69 1.50 3.03
CA HIS A 49 7.35 0.33 3.81
C HIS A 49 7.75 -0.96 3.10
N GLU A 50 8.06 -1.98 3.89
CA GLU A 50 8.37 -3.32 3.42
C GLU A 50 7.55 -4.36 4.20
N VAL A 51 7.31 -5.51 3.58
CA VAL A 51 6.73 -6.67 4.26
C VAL A 51 7.85 -7.64 4.55
N MET A 52 8.11 -7.89 5.83
CA MET A 52 9.14 -8.84 6.27
C MET A 52 8.77 -10.27 5.83
N PRO A 53 9.75 -11.18 5.65
CA PRO A 53 9.49 -12.57 5.30
C PRO A 53 8.47 -13.23 6.22
N SER A 54 7.61 -14.08 5.66
CA SER A 54 6.55 -14.79 6.38
C SER A 54 6.68 -16.29 6.15
N THR A 55 6.54 -17.08 7.21
CA THR A 55 6.64 -18.54 7.19
C THR A 55 5.28 -19.24 7.17
N ARG A 56 4.19 -18.46 7.18
CA ARG A 56 2.79 -18.92 7.21
C ARG A 56 1.99 -18.15 6.15
N MET A 57 0.89 -18.72 5.68
CA MET A 57 -0.03 -17.97 4.79
C MET A 57 -0.50 -16.67 5.46
N ARG A 58 -0.35 -15.55 4.74
CA ARG A 58 -0.65 -14.20 5.20
C ARG A 58 -1.65 -13.53 4.27
N PHE A 59 -2.87 -13.33 4.76
CA PHE A 59 -3.96 -12.70 4.03
C PHE A 59 -4.14 -11.23 4.44
N ALA A 60 -4.35 -10.37 3.44
CA ALA A 60 -4.67 -8.97 3.61
C ALA A 60 -5.53 -8.48 2.44
N ILE A 61 -6.40 -7.50 2.70
CA ILE A 61 -7.16 -6.77 1.69
C ILE A 61 -6.69 -5.32 1.71
N THR A 62 -6.34 -4.76 0.55
CA THR A 62 -5.85 -3.39 0.43
C THR A 62 -6.80 -2.56 -0.41
N VAL A 63 -7.10 -1.36 0.08
CA VAL A 63 -7.86 -0.32 -0.62
C VAL A 63 -7.01 0.93 -0.63
N TRP A 64 -6.93 1.60 -1.77
CA TRP A 64 -6.33 2.93 -1.93
C TRP A 64 -7.44 3.95 -2.14
N TYR A 65 -7.43 5.00 -1.33
CA TYR A 65 -8.31 6.14 -1.49
C TYR A 65 -7.59 7.20 -2.32
N PHE A 66 -8.32 7.78 -3.28
CA PHE A 66 -7.78 8.82 -4.14
C PHE A 66 -8.10 10.21 -3.60
N ASP A 67 -7.11 11.10 -3.67
CA ASP A 67 -7.38 12.54 -3.68
C ASP A 67 -7.99 12.93 -5.03
N ALA A 68 -9.06 13.71 -5.00
CA ALA A 68 -9.81 14.06 -6.21
C ALA A 68 -8.96 14.87 -7.21
N ASN A 69 -8.19 15.85 -6.72
CA ASN A 69 -7.40 16.74 -7.55
C ASN A 69 -6.14 16.06 -8.11
N GLU A 70 -5.48 15.21 -7.31
CA GLU A 70 -4.37 14.38 -7.77
C GLU A 70 -4.82 13.41 -8.86
N ARG A 71 -5.97 12.75 -8.65
CA ARG A 71 -6.52 11.79 -9.61
C ARG A 71 -6.92 12.45 -10.92
N GLU A 72 -7.58 13.61 -10.88
CA GLU A 72 -7.95 14.34 -12.09
C GLU A 72 -6.72 14.72 -12.92
N ARG A 73 -5.66 15.24 -12.26
CA ARG A 73 -4.39 15.57 -12.93
C ARG A 73 -3.70 14.35 -13.51
N ALA A 74 -3.76 13.19 -12.84
CA ALA A 74 -3.19 11.95 -13.34
C ALA A 74 -3.92 11.44 -14.59
N ILE A 75 -5.27 11.50 -14.59
CA ILE A 75 -6.09 11.13 -15.75
C ILE A 75 -5.81 12.04 -16.94
N GLN A 76 -5.70 13.35 -16.72
CA GLN A 76 -5.40 14.31 -17.78
C GLN A 76 -4.03 14.02 -18.43
N LYS A 77 -2.99 13.85 -17.62
CA LYS A 77 -1.64 13.49 -18.12
C LYS A 77 -1.63 12.18 -18.88
N TYR A 78 -2.38 11.18 -18.41
CA TYR A 78 -2.50 9.91 -19.12
C TYR A 78 -3.14 10.09 -20.50
N ARG A 79 -4.26 10.82 -20.58
CA ARG A 79 -4.94 11.11 -21.86
C ARG A 79 -4.02 11.80 -22.87
N GLU A 80 -3.25 12.79 -22.41
CA GLU A 80 -2.26 13.49 -23.24
C GLU A 80 -1.19 12.52 -23.79
N ASN A 81 -0.67 11.64 -22.94
CA ASN A 81 0.33 10.63 -23.34
C ASN A 81 -0.24 9.56 -24.27
N SER A 82 -1.47 9.08 -24.05
CA SER A 82 -2.13 8.08 -24.90
C SER A 82 -2.51 8.62 -26.28
N MET A 83 -2.73 9.93 -26.41
CA MET A 83 -2.88 10.57 -27.72
C MET A 83 -1.57 10.59 -28.52
N GLN A 84 -0.42 10.56 -27.84
CA GLN A 84 0.90 10.54 -28.45
C GLN A 84 1.35 9.12 -28.89
N CYS A 85 0.77 8.06 -28.29
CA CYS A 85 1.02 6.65 -28.59
C CYS A 85 -0.30 5.83 -28.62
N PRO A 86 -0.93 5.61 -29.80
CA PRO A 86 -2.33 5.18 -29.92
C PRO A 86 -2.68 3.74 -29.50
N ASN A 87 -1.71 2.90 -29.16
CA ASN A 87 -1.92 1.45 -28.96
C ASN A 87 -2.37 1.04 -27.55
N ASP A 88 -2.60 1.99 -26.64
CA ASP A 88 -2.82 1.72 -25.21
C ASP A 88 -4.15 2.32 -24.70
N LYS A 89 -5.24 2.10 -25.45
CA LYS A 89 -6.54 2.78 -25.21
C LYS A 89 -7.45 2.08 -24.19
N ASP A 90 -7.14 0.84 -23.81
CA ASP A 90 -8.02 0.02 -22.97
C ASP A 90 -7.63 0.04 -21.48
N LEU A 91 -6.55 0.74 -21.12
CA LEU A 91 -6.15 0.93 -19.73
C LEU A 91 -6.72 2.25 -19.21
N VAL A 92 -7.86 2.18 -18.52
CA VAL A 92 -8.28 3.31 -17.68
C VAL A 92 -7.28 3.40 -16.53
N PRO A 93 -6.60 4.54 -16.32
CA PRO A 93 -5.74 4.71 -15.15
C PRO A 93 -6.60 4.62 -13.90
N PHE A 94 -6.23 3.74 -12.99
CA PHE A 94 -6.82 3.69 -11.65
C PHE A 94 -6.61 5.02 -10.94
#